data_AF-A0A3B0X6H5-F1
#
_entry.id   AF-A0A3B0X6H5-F1
#
_cell.length_a   1.000
_cell.length_b   1.000
_cell.length_c   1.000
_cell.angle_alpha   90.00
_cell.angle_beta   90.00
_cell.angle_gamma   90.00
#
_symmetry.space_group_name_H-M   'P 1'
#
loop_
_entity.id
_entity.type
_entity.pdbx_description
1 polymer ?
#
loop_
_entity_poly.entity_id
_entity_poly.type
_entity_poly.pdbx_seq_one_letter_code
_entity_poly.pdbx_strand_id
1 'polypeptide(L)'
;MFKRRTKKIWVSASDVGRAAYCPHYLELKNRGVKASRQAEASRARGNASHDELNRIVQDKCCYIASYLYGIDDERTDALRSFRDNTLMRHRPGKVLVNIYYSLSPILITISSRCPAADRCLRYMVNGIVKRVLEGNKGD
;
A
#
# COMPACT_ATOMS: atom_id res chain seq x y z
N MET A 1 -10.90 33.75 34.49
CA MET A 1 -11.69 33.36 33.29
C MET A 1 -11.05 32.11 32.68
N PHE A 2 -11.46 30.91 33.12
CA PHE A 2 -10.84 29.65 32.69
C PHE A 2 -11.47 29.15 31.38
N LYS A 3 -10.71 29.19 30.29
CA LYS A 3 -11.10 28.67 28.97
C LYS A 3 -11.08 27.13 29.03
N ARG A 4 -12.23 26.48 29.20
CA ARG A 4 -12.36 25.02 29.11
C ARG A 4 -11.87 24.55 27.73
N ARG A 5 -10.74 23.83 27.65
CA ARG A 5 -10.36 23.09 26.45
C ARG A 5 -11.39 22.00 26.22
N THR A 6 -12.30 22.20 25.27
CA THR A 6 -13.19 21.15 24.77
C THR A 6 -12.33 20.06 24.14
N LYS A 7 -12.36 18.85 24.71
CA LYS A 7 -11.75 17.66 24.10
C LYS A 7 -12.31 17.50 22.68
N LYS A 8 -11.43 17.42 21.67
CA LYS A 8 -11.83 17.09 20.30
C LYS A 8 -12.43 15.68 20.31
N ILE A 9 -13.70 15.57 19.97
CA ILE A 9 -14.38 14.28 19.79
C ILE A 9 -14.00 13.79 18.39
N TRP A 10 -13.31 12.65 18.33
CA TRP A 10 -12.98 11.98 17.09
C TRP A 10 -14.20 11.22 16.59
N VAL A 11 -14.65 11.53 15.38
CA VAL A 11 -15.74 10.82 14.70
C VAL A 11 -15.12 10.11 13.50
N SER A 12 -15.31 8.79 13.40
CA SER A 12 -14.80 8.05 12.24
C SER A 12 -15.67 8.31 11.01
N ALA A 13 -15.09 8.20 9.81
CA ALA A 13 -15.85 8.33 8.57
C ALA A 13 -17.03 7.33 8.50
N SER A 14 -16.83 6.12 9.03
CA SER A 14 -17.89 5.10 9.13
C SER A 14 -19.02 5.50 10.08
N ASP A 15 -18.74 6.31 11.10
CA ASP A 15 -19.79 6.81 12.00
C ASP A 15 -20.60 7.91 11.33
N VAL A 16 -19.94 8.82 10.61
CA VAL A 16 -20.63 9.84 9.81
C VAL A 16 -21.56 9.17 8.78
N GLY A 17 -21.05 8.19 8.04
CA GLY A 17 -21.85 7.47 7.03
C GLY A 17 -23.04 6.72 7.63
N ARG A 18 -22.86 6.06 8.79
CA ARG A 18 -23.97 5.36 9.46
C ARG A 18 -24.99 6.33 10.06
N ALA A 19 -24.54 7.44 10.63
CA ALA A 19 -25.42 8.47 11.18
C ALA A 19 -26.23 9.19 10.09
N ALA A 20 -25.67 9.33 8.87
CA ALA A 20 -26.41 9.86 7.73
C ALA A 20 -27.60 8.97 7.33
N TYR A 21 -27.45 7.65 7.46
CA TYR A 21 -28.54 6.71 7.22
C TYR A 21 -29.53 6.64 8.40
N CYS A 22 -29.01 6.51 9.63
CA CYS A 22 -29.81 6.43 10.84
C CYS A 22 -29.16 7.25 11.96
N PRO A 23 -29.67 8.45 12.28
CA PRO A 23 -29.11 9.30 13.33
C PRO A 23 -29.07 8.60 14.71
N HIS A 24 -30.07 7.75 14.99
CA HIS A 24 -30.18 6.99 16.23
C HIS A 24 -29.03 5.98 16.43
N TYR A 25 -28.37 5.54 15.35
CA TYR A 25 -27.18 4.69 15.43
C TYR A 25 -26.08 5.33 16.29
N LEU A 26 -25.84 6.64 16.12
CA LEU A 26 -24.75 7.34 16.80
C LEU A 26 -25.00 7.44 18.30
N GLU A 27 -26.26 7.68 18.68
CA GLU A 27 -26.68 7.70 20.08
C GLU A 27 -26.46 6.34 20.75
N LEU A 28 -26.95 5.26 20.13
CA LEU A 28 -26.76 3.89 20.63
C LEU A 28 -25.28 3.53 20.77
N LYS A 29 -24.45 3.92 19.78
CA LYS A 29 -23.00 3.73 19.83
C LYS A 29 -22.37 4.47 21.01
N ASN A 30 -22.74 5.73 21.23
CA ASN A 30 -22.23 6.54 22.33
C ASN A 30 -22.64 6.01 23.70
N ARG A 31 -23.82 5.38 23.79
CA ARG A 31 -24.29 4.66 24.98
C ARG A 31 -23.60 3.29 25.18
N GLY A 32 -22.74 2.87 24.25
CA GLY A 32 -22.00 1.60 24.33
C GLY A 32 -22.84 0.37 24.00
N VAL A 33 -23.98 0.54 23.33
CA VAL A 33 -24.85 -0.58 22.94
C VAL A 33 -24.10 -1.45 21.92
N LYS A 34 -23.94 -2.74 22.25
CA LYS A 34 -23.25 -3.70 21.40
C LYS A 34 -24.11 -4.06 20.19
N ALA A 35 -23.45 -4.34 19.08
CA ALA A 35 -24.14 -4.82 17.89
C ALA A 35 -24.64 -6.26 18.11
N SER A 36 -25.62 -6.68 17.32
CA SER A 36 -26.08 -8.07 17.35
C SER A 36 -24.96 -9.01 16.88
N ARG A 37 -24.98 -10.27 17.34
CA ARG A 37 -24.01 -11.30 16.93
C ARG A 37 -23.93 -11.44 15.40
N GLN A 38 -25.07 -11.35 14.70
CA GLN A 38 -25.13 -11.41 13.25
C GLN A 38 -24.41 -10.22 12.58
N ALA A 39 -24.58 -9.01 13.13
CA ALA A 39 -23.91 -7.81 12.63
C ALA A 39 -22.39 -7.86 12.88
N GLU A 40 -21.96 -8.40 14.02
CA GLU A 40 -20.54 -8.63 14.33
C GLU A 40 -19.92 -9.66 13.39
N ALA A 41 -20.59 -10.79 13.16
CA ALA A 41 -20.13 -11.80 12.20
C ALA A 41 -20.01 -11.24 10.77
N SER A 42 -20.96 -10.39 10.36
CA SER A 42 -20.91 -9.74 9.04
C SER A 42 -19.75 -8.75 8.92
N ARG A 43 -19.46 -7.97 9.96
CA ARG A 43 -18.28 -7.09 10.01
C ARG A 43 -16.97 -7.88 9.99
N ALA A 44 -16.91 -8.98 10.75
CA ALA A 44 -15.72 -9.83 10.78
C ALA A 44 -15.40 -10.41 9.40
N ARG A 45 -16.42 -10.90 8.68
CA ARG A 45 -16.25 -11.36 7.29
C ARG A 45 -15.77 -10.25 6.36
N GLY A 46 -16.39 -9.07 6.45
CA GLY A 46 -15.96 -7.91 5.65
C GLY A 46 -14.51 -7.52 5.92
N ASN A 47 -14.13 -7.42 7.21
CA ASN A 47 -12.75 -7.11 7.60
C ASN A 47 -11.75 -8.15 7.09
N ALA A 48 -12.09 -9.45 7.13
CA ALA A 48 -11.21 -10.48 6.60
C ALA A 48 -10.95 -10.30 5.09
N SER A 49 -11.99 -9.99 4.31
CA SER A 49 -11.84 -9.70 2.88
C SER A 49 -11.03 -8.42 2.63
N HIS A 50 -11.23 -7.37 3.44
CA HIS A 50 -10.43 -6.15 3.36
C HIS A 50 -8.95 -6.41 3.70
N ASP A 51 -8.67 -7.23 4.71
CA ASP A 51 -7.31 -7.56 5.13
C ASP A 51 -6.58 -8.38 4.08
N GLU A 52 -7.28 -9.30 3.40
CA GLU A 52 -6.74 -10.05 2.26
C GLU A 52 -6.34 -9.11 1.11
N LEU A 53 -7.24 -8.20 0.71
CA LEU A 53 -6.94 -7.22 -0.33
C LEU A 53 -5.78 -6.30 0.05
N ASN A 54 -5.72 -5.84 1.31
CA ASN A 54 -4.63 -5.00 1.80
C ASN A 54 -3.28 -5.72 1.71
N ARG A 55 -3.22 -7.02 2.03
CA ARG A 55 -1.99 -7.82 1.89
C ARG A 55 -1.56 -7.92 0.43
N ILE A 56 -2.49 -8.22 -0.47
CA ILE A 56 -2.22 -8.31 -1.91
C ILE A 56 -1.67 -6.97 -2.44
N VAL A 57 -2.25 -5.83 -2.03
CA VAL A 57 -1.78 -4.50 -2.44
C VAL A 57 -0.37 -4.24 -1.91
N GLN A 58 -0.11 -4.52 -0.63
CA GLN A 58 1.23 -4.30 -0.06
C GLN A 58 2.30 -5.17 -0.73
N ASP A 59 2.01 -6.44 -1.01
CA ASP A 59 2.94 -7.37 -1.65
C ASP A 59 3.27 -6.96 -3.10
N LYS A 60 2.32 -6.35 -3.82
CA LYS A 60 2.50 -5.91 -5.22
C LYS A 60 3.26 -4.60 -5.39
N CYS A 61 3.50 -3.83 -4.35
CA CYS A 61 4.07 -2.49 -4.50
C CYS A 61 5.52 -2.56 -4.95
N CYS A 62 5.87 -2.40 -6.23
CA CYS A 62 7.20 -1.99 -6.68
C CYS A 62 7.04 -0.60 -7.29
N TYR A 63 7.27 0.44 -6.49
CA TYR A 63 6.88 1.81 -6.82
C TYR A 63 7.53 2.31 -8.12
N ILE A 64 8.85 2.16 -8.25
CA ILE A 64 9.58 2.66 -9.43
C ILE A 64 9.17 1.91 -10.70
N ALA A 65 9.04 0.59 -10.63
CA ALA A 65 8.66 -0.22 -11.80
C ALA A 65 7.21 0.07 -12.24
N SER A 66 6.29 0.15 -11.28
CA SER A 66 4.89 0.48 -11.56
C SER A 66 4.73 1.89 -12.13
N TYR A 67 5.56 2.84 -11.69
CA TYR A 67 5.60 4.20 -12.24
C TYR A 67 6.13 4.23 -13.69
N LEU A 68 7.18 3.46 -14.00
CA LEU A 68 7.82 3.49 -15.32
C LEU A 68 7.09 2.66 -16.38
N TYR A 69 6.56 1.49 -16.02
CA TYR A 69 6.03 0.51 -16.97
C TYR A 69 4.52 0.28 -16.80
N GLY A 70 3.98 0.50 -15.61
CA GLY A 70 2.60 0.16 -15.25
C GLY A 70 2.52 -1.01 -14.28
N ILE A 71 1.35 -1.16 -13.65
CA ILE A 71 1.10 -2.18 -12.62
C ILE A 71 1.06 -3.59 -13.21
N ASP A 72 0.48 -3.75 -14.40
CA ASP A 72 0.23 -5.04 -15.07
C ASP A 72 1.21 -5.30 -16.23
N ASP A 73 2.43 -4.75 -16.16
CA ASP A 73 3.49 -4.94 -17.16
C ASP A 73 4.39 -6.13 -16.78
N GLU A 74 4.71 -7.00 -17.76
CA GLU A 74 5.56 -8.18 -17.59
C GLU A 74 6.92 -7.85 -16.97
N ARG A 75 7.50 -6.68 -17.28
CA ARG A 75 8.78 -6.23 -16.69
C ARG A 75 8.64 -5.92 -15.20
N THR A 76 7.51 -5.35 -14.81
CA THR A 76 7.19 -5.10 -13.40
C THR A 76 7.05 -6.42 -12.65
N ASP A 77 6.37 -7.41 -13.25
CA ASP A 77 6.20 -8.74 -12.65
C ASP A 77 7.51 -9.54 -12.57
N ALA A 78 8.39 -9.41 -13.55
CA ALA A 78 9.73 -10.01 -13.49
C ALA A 78 10.56 -9.43 -12.34
N LEU A 79 10.52 -8.11 -12.13
CA LEU A 79 11.20 -7.46 -11.00
C LEU A 79 10.62 -7.86 -9.65
N ARG A 80 9.29 -8.01 -9.55
CA ARG A 80 8.62 -8.53 -8.34
C ARG A 80 9.06 -9.97 -8.03
N SER A 81 9.05 -10.84 -9.04
CA SER A 81 9.50 -12.23 -8.91
C SER A 81 10.97 -12.31 -8.47
N PHE A 82 11.84 -11.48 -9.03
CA PHE A 82 13.25 -11.41 -8.62
C PHE A 82 13.43 -10.92 -7.17
N ARG A 83 12.66 -9.91 -6.76
CA ARG A 83 12.63 -9.44 -5.37
C ARG A 83 12.27 -10.59 -4.42
N ASP A 84 11.20 -11.32 -4.74
CA ASP A 84 10.63 -12.33 -3.84
C ASP A 84 11.46 -13.62 -3.80
N ASN A 85 11.89 -14.11 -4.97
CA ASN A 85 12.59 -15.39 -5.08
C ASN A 85 14.09 -15.28 -4.76
N THR A 86 14.71 -14.12 -5.03
CA THR A 86 16.16 -13.93 -4.89
C THR A 86 16.51 -13.03 -3.70
N LEU A 87 16.02 -11.78 -3.67
CA LEU A 87 16.45 -10.80 -2.67
C LEU A 87 15.91 -11.12 -1.27
N MET A 88 14.65 -11.55 -1.16
CA MET A 88 14.03 -11.85 0.13
C MET A 88 14.59 -13.11 0.81
N ARG A 89 15.29 -13.98 0.07
CA ARG A 89 15.92 -15.19 0.60
C ARG A 89 17.12 -14.89 1.51
N HIS A 90 17.78 -13.74 1.33
CA HIS A 90 19.01 -13.38 2.04
C HIS A 90 18.87 -12.08 2.84
N ARG A 91 19.51 -12.02 4.02
CA ARG A 91 19.54 -10.82 4.88
C ARG A 91 20.01 -9.54 4.17
N PRO A 92 21.11 -9.53 3.37
CA PRO A 92 21.50 -8.33 2.63
C PRO A 92 20.46 -7.90 1.59
N GLY A 93 19.78 -8.84 0.93
CA GLY A 93 18.72 -8.54 -0.03
C GLY A 93 17.53 -7.83 0.62
N LYS A 94 17.12 -8.24 1.84
CA LYS A 94 16.08 -7.54 2.62
C LYS A 94 16.44 -6.08 2.93
N VAL A 95 17.70 -5.82 3.27
CA VAL A 95 18.17 -4.44 3.52
C VAL A 95 18.11 -3.60 2.25
N LEU A 96 18.53 -4.15 1.11
CA LEU A 96 18.44 -3.49 -0.19
C LEU A 96 16.99 -3.14 -0.54
N VAL A 97 16.07 -4.08 -0.36
CA VAL A 97 14.63 -3.87 -0.59
C VAL A 97 14.06 -2.75 0.30
N ASN A 98 14.44 -2.71 1.59
CA ASN A 98 14.02 -1.65 2.49
C ASN A 98 14.54 -0.26 2.06
N ILE A 99 15.80 -0.17 1.64
CA ILE A 99 16.40 1.06 1.12
C ILE A 99 15.66 1.50 -0.16
N TYR A 100 15.39 0.56 -1.07
CA TYR A 100 14.60 0.79 -2.26
C TYR A 100 13.24 1.42 -1.94
N TYR A 101 12.48 0.84 -1.00
CA TYR A 101 11.17 1.36 -0.62
C TYR A 101 11.21 2.71 0.07
N SER A 102 12.28 2.98 0.82
CA SER A 102 12.46 4.27 1.51
C SER A 102 12.81 5.39 0.52
N LEU A 103 13.59 5.09 -0.53
CA LEU A 103 14.04 6.08 -1.52
C LEU A 103 13.06 6.28 -2.68
N SER A 104 12.25 5.27 -2.99
CA SER A 104 11.34 5.28 -4.16
C SER A 104 10.43 6.51 -4.24
N PRO A 105 9.76 6.97 -3.15
CA PRO A 105 8.87 8.13 -3.22
C PRO A 105 9.60 9.42 -3.64
N ILE A 106 10.84 9.59 -3.16
CA ILE A 106 11.67 10.76 -3.47
C ILE A 106 12.08 10.70 -4.95
N LEU A 107 12.55 9.55 -5.42
CA LEU A 107 12.95 9.36 -6.81
C LEU A 107 11.80 9.60 -7.79
N ILE A 108 10.60 9.09 -7.50
CA ILE A 108 9.41 9.31 -8.32
C ILE A 108 9.01 10.79 -8.34
N THR A 109 9.08 11.47 -7.19
CA THR A 109 8.78 12.91 -7.10
C THR A 109 9.76 13.74 -7.94
N ILE A 110 11.05 13.38 -7.95
CA ILE A 110 12.07 14.05 -8.78
C ILE A 110 11.83 13.73 -10.27
N SER A 111 11.59 12.46 -10.59
CA SER A 111 11.36 11.97 -11.95
C SER A 111 10.16 12.65 -12.61
N SER A 112 9.04 12.75 -11.90
CA SER A 112 7.81 13.37 -12.38
C SER A 112 7.93 14.87 -12.66
N ARG A 113 8.91 15.55 -12.04
CA ARG A 113 9.16 16.98 -12.24
C ARG A 113 10.25 17.27 -13.27
N CYS A 114 11.15 16.32 -13.52
CA CYS A 114 12.31 16.52 -14.38
C CYS A 114 12.41 15.41 -15.45
N PRO A 115 12.15 15.72 -16.74
CA PRO A 115 12.20 14.73 -17.82
C PRO A 115 13.56 14.05 -18.00
N ALA A 116 14.66 14.75 -17.66
CA ALA A 116 16.00 14.18 -17.73
C ALA A 116 16.22 13.12 -16.63
N ALA A 117 15.72 13.38 -15.42
CA ALA A 117 15.76 12.41 -14.32
C ALA A 117 14.93 11.17 -14.66
N ASP A 118 13.76 11.34 -15.28
CA ASP A 118 12.91 10.25 -15.75
C ASP A 118 13.59 9.37 -16.79
N ARG A 119 14.25 9.99 -17.77
CA ARG A 119 15.03 9.25 -18.78
C ARG A 119 16.19 8.48 -18.15
N CYS A 120 16.89 9.09 -17.20
CA CYS A 120 17.99 8.44 -16.47
C CYS A 120 17.48 7.23 -15.67
N LEU A 121 16.40 7.42 -14.91
CA LEU A 121 15.78 6.36 -14.10
C LEU A 121 15.30 5.21 -14.99
N ARG A 122 14.62 5.51 -16.11
CA ARG A 122 14.19 4.52 -17.10
C ARG A 122 15.37 3.75 -17.69
N TYR A 123 16.46 4.43 -18.04
CA TYR A 123 17.66 3.78 -18.57
C TYR A 123 18.28 2.81 -17.55
N MET A 124 18.46 3.25 -16.30
CA MET A 124 19.00 2.41 -15.23
C MET A 124 18.12 1.18 -14.97
N VAL A 125 16.81 1.36 -14.81
CA VAL A 125 15.89 0.26 -14.52
C VAL A 125 15.79 -0.70 -15.71
N ASN A 126 15.76 -0.20 -16.95
CA ASN A 126 15.78 -1.06 -18.14
C ASN A 126 17.02 -1.97 -18.17
N GLY A 127 18.19 -1.46 -17.76
CA GLY A 127 19.40 -2.26 -17.65
C GLY A 127 19.26 -3.41 -16.64
N ILE A 128 18.66 -3.13 -15.48
CA ILE A 128 18.39 -4.14 -14.44
C ILE A 128 17.38 -5.18 -14.94
N VAL A 129 16.26 -4.72 -15.52
CA VAL A 129 15.22 -5.60 -16.08
C VAL A 129 15.82 -6.55 -17.12
N LYS A 130 16.66 -6.04 -18.02
CA LYS A 130 17.32 -6.88 -19.02
C LYS A 130 18.16 -7.99 -18.37
N ARG A 131 18.95 -7.65 -17.34
CA ARG A 131 19.75 -8.66 -16.61
C ARG A 131 18.90 -9.67 -15.87
N VAL A 132 17.80 -9.24 -15.25
CA VAL A 132 16.86 -10.14 -14.55
C VAL A 132 16.19 -11.10 -15.52
N LEU A 133 15.71 -10.60 -16.67
CA LEU A 133 15.09 -11.43 -17.70
C LEU A 133 16.06 -12.38 -18.39
N GLU A 134 17.30 -11.96 -18.62
CA GLU A 134 18.36 -12.82 -19.16
C GLU A 134 18.77 -13.91 -18.17
N GLY A 135 18.88 -13.58 -16.88
CA GLY A 135 19.15 -14.57 -15.82
C GLY A 135 18.03 -15.59 -15.68
N ASN A 136 16.76 -15.17 -15.80
CA ASN A 136 15.60 -16.05 -15.69
C ASN A 136 15.41 -17.00 -16.89
N LYS A 137 16.14 -16.81 -18.00
CA LYS A 137 16.16 -17.72 -19.16
C LYS A 137 17.28 -18.77 -19.08
N GLY A 138 18.20 -18.63 -18.11
CA GLY A 138 19.37 -19.50 -17.95
C GLY A 138 19.24 -20.56 -16.85
N ASP A 139 18.12 -20.55 -16.12
CA ASP A 139 17.69 -21.61 -15.19
C ASP A 139 16.63 -22.50 -15.88
#